data_AF-T0Q601-F1
#
_entry.id   AF-T0Q601-F1
#
_cell.length_a   1.000
_cell.length_b   1.000
_cell.length_c   1.000
_cell.angle_alpha   90.00
_cell.angle_beta   90.00
_cell.angle_gamma   90.00
#
_symmetry.space_group_name_H-M   'P 1'
#
loop_
_entity.id
_entity.type
_entity.pdbx_description
1 polymer ?
#
loop_
_entity_poly.entity_id
_entity_poly.type
_entity_poly.pdbx_seq_one_letter_code
_entity_poly.pdbx_strand_id
1 'polypeptide(L)'
;MEAHSVQVREACDRRAWVRDSDRSSCKECTKGFSLTRRRHHCRVCGDIVCHSCSATVYLRNTTSNVGRACQSCARPSPDQSTPPPAVYCVICLDPFAAQSDALVVTLPCQHAFHRHCADPWLATHDECPLCRHQLSQDRTAFLEFISF
;
A
#
# COMPACT_ATOMS: atom_id res chain seq x y z
N MET A 1 11.06 11.60 13.32
CA MET A 1 11.22 10.96 11.98
C MET A 1 10.03 10.04 11.81
N GLU A 2 9.03 10.49 11.07
CA GLU A 2 7.79 9.73 10.86
C GLU A 2 8.05 8.62 9.85
N ALA A 3 7.88 7.36 10.28
CA ALA A 3 7.90 6.23 9.36
C ALA A 3 6.84 6.48 8.27
N HIS A 4 7.23 6.42 7.00
CA HIS A 4 6.31 6.53 5.88
C HIS A 4 5.43 5.26 5.84
N SER A 5 4.38 5.25 6.65
CA SER A 5 3.47 4.13 6.78
C SER A 5 2.77 3.87 5.45
N VAL A 6 2.92 2.66 4.91
CA VAL A 6 2.18 2.24 3.73
C VAL A 6 0.72 2.05 4.13
N GLN A 7 -0.17 2.86 3.54
CA GLN A 7 -1.60 2.73 3.81
C GLN A 7 -2.19 1.58 3.01
N VAL A 8 -2.59 0.52 3.72
CA VAL A 8 -3.30 -0.62 3.15
C VAL A 8 -4.80 -0.33 3.15
N ARG A 9 -5.46 -0.59 2.02
CA ARG A 9 -6.91 -0.43 1.87
C ARG A 9 -7.58 -1.79 1.78
N GLU A 10 -8.81 -1.88 2.28
CA GLU A 10 -9.61 -3.08 2.09
C GLU A 10 -10.20 -3.11 0.67
N ALA A 11 -9.97 -4.20 -0.06
CA ALA A 11 -10.61 -4.41 -1.33
C ALA A 11 -12.08 -4.81 -1.13
N CYS A 12 -12.99 -4.22 -1.89
CA CYS A 12 -14.37 -4.67 -1.93
C CYS A 12 -14.50 -6.01 -2.65
N ASP A 13 -15.57 -6.76 -2.33
CA ASP A 13 -15.95 -7.95 -3.08
C ASP A 13 -16.15 -7.61 -4.55
N ARG A 14 -15.53 -8.39 -5.45
CA ARG A 14 -15.68 -8.24 -6.90
C ARG A 14 -17.14 -8.33 -7.36
N ARG A 15 -18.00 -9.03 -6.60
CA ARG A 15 -19.45 -9.09 -6.85
C ARG A 15 -20.14 -7.74 -6.68
N ALA A 16 -19.57 -6.84 -5.89
CA ALA A 16 -20.06 -5.48 -5.69
C ALA A 16 -19.56 -4.48 -6.75
N TRP A 17 -18.72 -4.89 -7.71
CA TRP A 17 -18.19 -3.99 -8.72
C TRP A 17 -19.29 -3.52 -9.68
N VAL A 18 -19.26 -2.22 -9.99
CA VAL A 18 -20.15 -1.63 -10.97
C VAL A 18 -19.82 -2.21 -12.34
N ARG A 19 -20.83 -2.66 -13.08
CA ARG A 19 -20.64 -3.17 -14.44
C ARG A 19 -20.24 -2.05 -15.38
N ASP A 20 -19.43 -2.37 -16.39
CA ASP A 20 -18.97 -1.41 -17.40
C ASP A 20 -20.11 -0.70 -18.13
N SER A 21 -21.22 -1.40 -18.36
CA SER A 21 -22.44 -0.86 -18.98
C SER A 21 -23.10 0.23 -18.15
N ASP A 22 -22.95 0.17 -16.82
CA ASP A 22 -23.69 1.00 -15.87
C ASP A 22 -22.97 2.34 -15.60
N ARG A 23 -21.79 2.54 -16.22
CA ARG A 23 -21.02 3.79 -16.20
C ARG A 23 -20.50 4.16 -17.58
N SER A 24 -21.08 5.23 -18.13
CA SER A 24 -20.62 5.88 -19.36
C SER A 24 -19.52 6.93 -19.12
N SER A 25 -19.30 7.36 -17.88
CA SER A 25 -18.33 8.39 -17.51
C SER A 25 -17.58 8.08 -16.22
N CYS A 26 -16.41 8.70 -16.07
CA CYS A 26 -15.56 8.55 -14.89
C CYS A 26 -16.26 9.07 -13.62
N LYS A 27 -16.27 8.27 -12.54
CA LYS A 27 -16.85 8.66 -11.24
C LYS A 27 -16.24 9.94 -10.64
N GLU A 28 -14.95 10.16 -10.88
CA GLU A 28 -14.20 11.28 -10.27
C GLU A 28 -14.27 12.56 -11.14
N CYS A 29 -13.99 12.46 -12.45
CA CYS A 29 -13.90 13.64 -13.33
C CYS A 29 -15.05 13.80 -14.31
N THR A 30 -16.06 12.92 -14.27
CA THR A 30 -17.29 12.92 -15.09
C THR A 30 -17.12 12.91 -16.61
N LYS A 31 -15.87 12.90 -17.11
CA LYS A 31 -15.55 12.77 -18.54
C LYS A 31 -15.98 11.39 -19.05
N GLY A 32 -16.66 11.38 -20.20
CA GLY A 32 -17.12 10.17 -20.87
C GLY A 32 -15.98 9.23 -21.26
N PHE A 33 -16.20 7.93 -21.12
CA PHE A 33 -15.26 6.92 -21.56
C PHE A 33 -15.24 6.79 -23.08
N SER A 34 -14.09 6.45 -23.64
CA SER A 34 -13.84 6.28 -25.07
C SER A 34 -12.72 5.27 -25.29
N LEU A 35 -12.33 5.00 -26.53
CA LEU A 35 -11.21 4.11 -26.83
C LEU A 35 -9.87 4.57 -26.21
N THR A 36 -9.70 5.88 -26.05
CA THR A 36 -8.51 6.49 -25.43
C THR A 36 -8.70 6.72 -23.93
N ARG A 37 -9.92 7.00 -23.47
CA ARG A 37 -10.27 7.07 -22.04
C ARG A 37 -10.93 5.76 -21.62
N ARG A 38 -10.11 4.77 -21.29
CA ARG A 38 -10.57 3.43 -20.91
C ARG A 38 -11.15 3.40 -19.49
N ARG A 39 -12.04 2.43 -19.27
CA ARG A 39 -12.66 2.12 -17.97
C ARG A 39 -11.67 1.35 -17.09
N HIS A 40 -11.64 1.68 -15.81
CA HIS A 40 -10.93 0.92 -14.80
C HIS A 40 -11.73 0.88 -13.50
N HIS A 41 -11.87 -0.28 -12.90
CA HIS A 41 -12.49 -0.41 -11.59
C HIS A 41 -11.56 0.06 -10.47
N CYS A 42 -12.14 0.78 -9.52
CA CYS A 42 -11.58 0.95 -8.20
C CYS A 42 -11.75 -0.36 -7.43
N ARG A 43 -10.65 -0.98 -6.96
CA ARG A 43 -10.71 -2.21 -6.19
C ARG A 43 -11.23 -2.00 -4.76
N VAL A 44 -11.33 -0.76 -4.29
CA VAL A 44 -11.81 -0.41 -2.94
C VAL A 44 -13.32 -0.17 -2.91
N CYS A 45 -13.88 0.57 -3.87
CA CYS A 45 -15.33 0.86 -3.90
C CYS A 45 -16.09 0.23 -5.07
N GLY A 46 -15.41 -0.40 -6.02
CA GLY A 46 -16.02 -1.05 -7.18
C GLY A 46 -16.50 -0.12 -8.30
N ASP A 47 -16.48 1.21 -8.11
CA ASP A 47 -16.89 2.18 -9.15
C ASP A 47 -15.84 2.31 -10.27
N ILE A 48 -16.23 2.93 -11.37
CA ILE A 48 -15.43 2.98 -12.60
C ILE A 48 -14.81 4.37 -12.78
N VAL A 49 -13.49 4.40 -12.96
CA VAL A 49 -12.67 5.60 -13.12
C VAL A 49 -11.75 5.50 -14.33
N CYS A 50 -11.26 6.65 -14.81
CA CYS A 50 -10.22 6.68 -15.84
C CYS A 50 -8.82 6.57 -15.21
N HIS A 51 -7.81 6.34 -16.06
CA HIS A 51 -6.42 6.22 -15.62
C HIS A 51 -5.96 7.40 -14.75
N SER A 52 -6.17 8.63 -15.23
CA SER A 52 -5.79 9.87 -14.54
C SER A 52 -6.52 10.11 -13.20
N CYS A 53 -7.65 9.44 -12.99
CA CYS A 53 -8.45 9.54 -11.77
C CYS A 53 -8.25 8.33 -10.84
N SER A 54 -7.16 7.59 -11.03
CA SER A 54 -6.84 6.41 -10.24
C SER A 54 -5.39 6.43 -9.77
N ALA A 55 -5.12 5.78 -8.65
CA ALA A 55 -3.79 5.61 -8.08
C ALA A 55 -3.54 4.12 -7.78
N THR A 56 -2.27 3.75 -7.73
CA THR A 56 -1.83 2.45 -7.22
C THR A 56 -1.87 2.47 -5.70
N VAL A 57 -2.44 1.44 -5.09
CA VAL A 57 -2.58 1.27 -3.64
C VAL A 57 -2.24 -0.16 -3.23
N TYR A 58 -1.89 -0.34 -1.96
CA TYR A 58 -1.80 -1.67 -1.36
C TYR A 58 -3.16 -2.12 -0.85
N LEU A 59 -3.48 -3.39 -1.08
CA LEU A 59 -4.80 -3.95 -0.79
C LEU A 59 -4.70 -5.20 0.08
N ARG A 60 -5.65 -5.33 1.01
CA ARG A 60 -5.99 -6.58 1.70
C ARG A 60 -7.33 -7.12 1.22
N ASN A 61 -7.65 -8.37 1.60
CA ASN A 61 -8.88 -9.07 1.19
C ASN A 61 -9.00 -9.25 -0.35
N THR A 62 -7.88 -9.51 -1.02
CA THR A 62 -7.83 -9.72 -2.46
C THR A 62 -6.66 -10.63 -2.82
N THR A 63 -6.67 -11.18 -4.04
CA THR A 63 -5.61 -12.10 -4.52
C THR A 63 -4.30 -11.38 -4.87
N SER A 64 -4.31 -10.06 -5.02
CA SER A 64 -3.12 -9.27 -5.36
C SER A 64 -3.01 -8.09 -4.39
N ASN A 65 -1.90 -8.04 -3.66
CA ASN A 65 -1.60 -7.02 -2.66
C ASN A 65 -1.37 -5.61 -3.24
N VAL A 66 -1.30 -5.47 -4.57
CA VAL A 66 -1.16 -4.18 -5.27
C VAL A 66 -2.31 -4.01 -6.25
N GLY A 67 -3.02 -2.90 -6.17
CA GLY A 67 -4.16 -2.64 -7.02
C GLY A 67 -4.48 -1.18 -7.28
N ARG A 68 -5.58 -0.96 -7.98
CA ARG A 68 -6.02 0.37 -8.40
C ARG A 68 -7.14 0.87 -7.48
N ALA A 69 -7.03 2.08 -6.99
CA ALA A 69 -8.12 2.80 -6.32
C ALA A 69 -8.43 4.11 -7.05
N CYS A 70 -9.66 4.59 -6.94
CA CYS A 70 -9.99 5.96 -7.32
C CYS A 70 -9.30 6.95 -6.37
N GLN A 71 -9.19 8.21 -6.78
CA GLN A 71 -8.53 9.25 -5.97
C GLN A 71 -9.16 9.38 -4.58
N SER A 72 -10.50 9.31 -4.49
CA SER A 72 -11.22 9.39 -3.21
C SER A 72 -10.86 8.23 -2.27
N CYS A 73 -10.74 6.99 -2.78
CA CYS A 73 -10.38 5.83 -1.98
C CYS A 73 -8.87 5.70 -1.69
N ALA A 74 -8.03 6.36 -2.50
CA ALA A 74 -6.58 6.34 -2.30
C ALA A 74 -6.13 7.31 -1.19
N ARG A 75 -6.83 8.44 -1.03
CA ARG A 75 -6.48 9.49 -0.06
C ARG A 75 -6.69 9.02 1.40
N PRO A 76 -5.78 9.35 2.33
CA PRO A 76 -6.03 9.19 3.76
C PRO A 76 -7.29 9.99 4.15
N SER A 77 -8.21 9.39 4.91
CA SER A 77 -9.37 10.14 5.43
C SER A 77 -8.88 11.13 6.50
N PRO A 78 -9.31 12.41 6.46
CA PRO A 78 -8.92 13.38 7.48
C PRO A 78 -9.64 13.19 8.82
N ASP A 79 -10.64 12.30 8.90
CA ASP A 79 -11.44 12.07 10.11
C ASP A 79 -10.92 10.90 10.95
N GLN A 80 -10.48 11.22 12.17
CA GLN A 80 -9.94 10.33 13.19
C GLN A 80 -11.05 9.61 13.98
N SER A 81 -11.98 8.96 13.28
CA SER A 81 -12.93 8.00 13.89
C SER A 81 -12.55 6.54 13.58
N THR A 82 -11.50 6.34 12.78
CA THR A 82 -10.81 5.04 12.65
C THR A 82 -9.69 5.00 13.70
N PRO A 83 -9.49 3.90 14.46
CA PRO A 83 -8.29 3.73 15.28
C PRO A 83 -7.05 4.08 14.42
N PRO A 84 -5.96 4.63 15.01
CA PRO A 84 -4.77 5.03 14.27
C PRO A 84 -4.44 3.92 13.26
N PRO A 85 -4.13 4.26 11.99
CA PRO A 85 -4.02 3.26 10.93
C PRO A 85 -3.16 2.14 11.46
N ALA A 86 -3.77 0.98 11.69
CA ALA A 86 -3.05 -0.18 12.15
C ALA A 86 -1.84 -0.29 11.22
N VAL A 87 -0.64 -0.17 11.76
CA VAL A 87 0.53 -0.15 10.88
C VAL A 87 0.66 -1.59 10.37
N TYR A 88 0.46 -1.77 9.07
CA TYR A 88 0.38 -3.09 8.45
C TYR A 88 1.74 -3.53 7.93
N CYS A 89 2.06 -4.81 8.10
CA CYS A 89 3.17 -5.41 7.37
C CYS A 89 2.76 -5.60 5.91
N VAL A 90 3.46 -4.97 4.96
CA VAL A 90 3.12 -5.10 3.52
C VAL A 90 3.39 -6.49 2.92
N ILE A 91 4.14 -7.34 3.63
CA ILE A 91 4.45 -8.70 3.20
C ILE A 91 3.29 -9.65 3.52
N CYS A 92 2.77 -9.63 4.76
CA CYS A 92 1.64 -10.49 5.16
C CYS A 92 0.28 -9.81 5.18
N LEU A 93 0.24 -8.47 5.10
CA LEU A 93 -0.94 -7.60 5.15
C LEU A 93 -1.70 -7.59 6.50
N ASP A 94 -1.09 -8.12 7.55
CA ASP A 94 -1.65 -8.08 8.89
C ASP A 94 -1.18 -6.85 9.67
N PRO A 95 -2.00 -6.33 10.61
CA PRO A 95 -1.57 -5.35 11.59
C PRO A 95 -0.34 -5.82 12.36
N PHE A 96 0.61 -4.91 12.64
CA PHE A 96 1.71 -5.21 13.57
C PHE A 96 1.22 -5.61 14.97
N ALA A 97 0.02 -5.21 15.36
CA ALA A 97 -0.55 -5.59 16.65
C ALA A 97 -1.30 -6.95 16.64
N ALA A 98 -1.47 -7.59 15.47
CA ALA A 98 -2.32 -8.78 15.36
C ALA A 98 -1.67 -10.07 15.90
N GLN A 99 -0.35 -10.07 16.15
CA GLN A 99 0.39 -11.24 16.62
C GLN A 99 1.00 -10.94 17.99
N SER A 100 0.84 -11.87 18.95
CA SER A 100 1.32 -11.72 20.33
C SER A 100 2.83 -11.52 20.44
N ASP A 101 3.60 -12.04 19.48
CA ASP A 101 5.07 -11.93 19.39
C ASP A 101 5.53 -11.04 18.22
N ALA A 102 4.72 -10.05 17.81
CA ALA A 102 4.95 -9.23 16.63
C ALA A 102 6.17 -8.29 16.76
N LEU A 103 7.37 -8.86 16.66
CA LEU A 103 8.59 -8.09 16.49
C LEU A 103 8.56 -7.41 15.12
N VAL A 104 8.75 -6.09 15.13
CA VAL A 104 8.84 -5.27 13.92
C VAL A 104 10.31 -4.94 13.67
N VAL A 105 10.74 -5.10 12.42
CA VAL A 105 12.03 -4.59 11.94
C VAL A 105 11.78 -3.35 11.10
N THR A 106 12.49 -2.27 11.42
CA THR A 106 12.51 -1.04 10.62
C THR A 106 13.86 -0.93 9.94
N LEU A 107 13.88 -0.89 8.62
CA LEU A 107 15.11 -0.74 7.83
C LEU A 107 15.57 0.73 7.83
N PRO A 108 16.85 1.03 7.51
CA PRO A 108 17.37 2.40 7.43
C PRO A 108 16.57 3.34 6.50
N CYS A 109 15.98 2.79 5.44
CA CYS A 109 15.04 3.49 4.56
C CYS A 109 13.66 3.79 5.18
N GLN A 110 13.49 3.55 6.49
CA GLN A 110 12.29 3.81 7.30
C GLN A 110 11.06 2.95 6.96
N HIS A 111 11.23 1.87 6.20
CA HIS A 111 10.17 0.88 5.98
C HIS A 111 10.18 -0.19 7.07
N ALA A 112 8.99 -0.55 7.54
CA ALA A 112 8.77 -1.50 8.63
C ALA A 112 8.08 -2.78 8.16
N PHE A 113 8.45 -3.91 8.75
CA PHE A 113 7.90 -5.24 8.46
C PHE A 113 7.87 -6.08 9.74
N HIS A 114 7.05 -7.13 9.80
CA HIS A 114 7.27 -8.17 10.81
C HIS A 114 8.64 -8.80 10.56
N ARG A 115 9.38 -9.07 11.64
CA ARG A 115 10.69 -9.72 11.55
C ARG A 115 10.62 -11.05 10.80
N HIS A 116 9.65 -11.90 11.15
CA HIS A 116 9.43 -13.18 10.45
C HIS A 116 9.11 -13.01 8.95
N CYS A 117 8.52 -11.89 8.56
CA CYS A 117 8.24 -11.60 7.16
C CYS A 117 9.47 -11.07 6.40
N ALA A 118 10.31 -10.27 7.05
CA ALA A 118 11.50 -9.68 6.43
C ALA A 118 12.69 -10.64 6.39
N ASP A 119 12.91 -11.44 7.44
CA ASP A 119 14.09 -12.30 7.60
C ASP A 119 14.33 -13.25 6.40
N PRO A 120 13.32 -13.93 5.82
CA PRO A 120 13.54 -14.78 4.64
C PRO A 120 14.10 -14.04 3.42
N TRP A 121 13.65 -12.79 3.20
CA TRP A 121 14.15 -11.95 2.12
C TRP A 121 15.57 -11.46 2.42
N LEU A 122 15.78 -10.93 3.63
CA LEU A 122 17.06 -10.37 4.08
C LEU A 122 18.17 -11.41 4.23
N ALA A 123 17.82 -12.70 4.33
CA ALA A 123 18.79 -13.79 4.32
C ALA A 123 19.54 -13.93 2.98
N THR A 124 18.98 -13.40 1.88
CA THR A 124 19.51 -13.56 0.52
C THR A 124 19.66 -12.26 -0.25
N HIS A 125 19.08 -11.16 0.25
CA HIS A 125 19.09 -9.86 -0.40
C HIS A 125 19.51 -8.77 0.59
N ASP A 126 20.35 -7.85 0.12
CA ASP A 126 20.80 -6.66 0.88
C ASP A 126 19.98 -5.40 0.51
N GLU A 127 18.72 -5.60 0.13
CA GLU A 127 17.82 -4.56 -0.36
C GLU A 127 16.48 -4.58 0.39
N CYS A 128 15.91 -3.40 0.65
CA CYS A 128 14.56 -3.28 1.20
C CYS A 128 13.52 -3.94 0.28
N PRO A 129 12.65 -4.85 0.80
CA PRO A 129 11.60 -5.50 0.01
C PRO A 129 10.61 -4.54 -0.66
N LEU A 130 10.46 -3.32 -0.12
CA LEU A 130 9.48 -2.35 -0.62
C LEU A 130 10.09 -1.37 -1.63
N CYS A 131 11.22 -0.73 -1.29
CA CYS A 131 11.80 0.35 -2.09
C CYS A 131 13.12 0.01 -2.77
N ARG A 132 13.68 -1.19 -2.52
CA ARG A 132 14.99 -1.64 -3.03
C ARG A 132 16.19 -0.81 -2.57
N HIS A 133 16.04 -0.03 -1.50
CA HIS A 133 17.17 0.67 -0.87
C HIS A 133 18.20 -0.33 -0.34
N GLN A 134 19.48 -0.11 -0.65
CA GLN A 134 20.58 -0.98 -0.25
C GLN A 134 20.94 -0.80 1.23
N LEU A 135 20.96 -1.87 2.02
CA LEU A 135 21.18 -1.76 3.47
C LEU A 135 22.66 -1.57 3.83
N SER A 136 23.58 -2.10 3.02
CA SER A 136 25.02 -1.90 3.22
C SER A 136 25.50 -0.44 3.09
N GLN A 137 24.78 0.41 2.36
CA GLN A 137 25.15 1.83 2.23
C GLN A 137 25.04 2.57 3.57
N ASP A 138 24.11 2.14 4.44
CA ASP A 138 23.91 2.69 5.79
C ASP A 138 24.74 1.99 6.87
N ARG A 139 25.33 0.82 6.61
CA ARG A 139 26.33 0.20 7.53
C ARG A 139 27.57 1.09 7.71
N THR A 140 27.93 1.86 6.68
CA THR A 140 29.01 2.85 6.73
C THR A 140 28.61 4.07 7.57
N ALA A 141 27.37 4.55 7.42
CA ALA A 141 26.86 5.70 8.16
C ALA A 141 26.62 5.42 9.67
N PHE A 142 26.22 4.18 10.02
CA PHE A 142 26.03 3.80 11.42
C PHE A 142 27.36 3.65 12.17
N LEU A 143 28.46 3.27 11.50
CA LEU A 143 29.80 3.17 12.11
C LEU A 143 30.52 4.53 12.24
N GLU A 144 30.19 5.51 11.38
CA GLU A 144 30.69 6.89 11.56
C GLU A 144 29.99 7.62 12.72
N PHE A 145 28.80 7.20 13.14
CA PHE A 145 28.04 7.83 14.23
C PHE A 145 28.42 7.35 15.64
N ILE A 146 29.05 6.17 15.78
CA ILE A 146 29.52 5.62 17.08
C ILE A 146 30.97 6.01 17.40
N SER A 147 31.55 6.92 16.59
CA SER A 147 32.92 7.43 16.74
C SER A 147 32.94 8.90 17.21
N PHE A 148 32.10 9.24 18.19
CA PHE A 148 32.19 10.49 18.97
C PHE A 148 32.25 10.18 20.46
#